data_AF-A0A9P3WGL4-F1
#
_entry.id   AF-A0A9P3WGL4-F1
#
_cell.length_a   1.000
_cell.length_b   1.000
_cell.length_c   1.000
_cell.angle_alpha   90.00
_cell.angle_beta   90.00
_cell.angle_gamma   90.00
#
_symmetry.space_group_name_H-M   'P 1'
#
loop_
_entity.id
_entity.type
_entity.pdbx_description
1 polymer ?
#
loop_
_entity_poly.entity_id
_entity_poly.type
_entity_poly.pdbx_seq_one_letter_code
_entity_poly.pdbx_strand_id
1 'polypeptide(L)' 'MATKYLTMKDMCQLTGKSKPTLWRMYAKRGEFPKPERTASGTFLGWSEKVYEDWVISNKSQPF' A
#
# COMPACT_ATOMS: atom_id res chain seq x y z
N MET A 1 -12.85 16.65 1.91
CA MET A 1 -12.36 15.52 1.08
C MET A 1 -12.22 14.33 2.00
N ALA A 2 -12.90 13.21 1.75
CA ALA A 2 -12.87 12.05 2.64
C ALA A 2 -11.61 11.22 2.38
N THR A 3 -10.79 11.00 3.41
CA THR A 3 -9.62 10.10 3.32
C THR A 3 -10.13 8.67 3.18
N LYS A 4 -10.11 8.11 1.97
CA LYS A 4 -10.41 6.70 1.76
C LYS A 4 -9.19 5.87 2.18
N TYR A 5 -9.44 4.92 3.07
CA TYR A 5 -8.44 3.94 3.47
C TYR A 5 -8.64 2.67 2.66
N LEU A 6 -7.58 2.28 1.96
CA LEU A 6 -7.46 1.03 1.25
C LEU A 6 -7.00 -0.03 2.24
N THR A 7 -7.71 -1.14 2.29
CA THR A 7 -7.31 -2.30 3.06
C THR A 7 -6.33 -3.17 2.28
N MET A 8 -5.79 -4.20 2.92
CA MET A 8 -4.92 -5.17 2.24
C MET A 8 -5.64 -5.91 1.10
N LYS A 9 -6.97 -6.06 1.15
CA LYS A 9 -7.74 -6.64 0.06
C LYS A 9 -7.76 -5.69 -1.14
N ASP A 10 -8.00 -4.40 -0.90
CA ASP A 10 -8.03 -3.39 -1.95
C ASP A 10 -6.66 -3.23 -2.60
N MET A 11 -5.60 -3.21 -1.80
CA MET A 11 -4.22 -3.22 -2.30
C MET A 11 -3.92 -4.44 -3.18
N CYS A 12 -4.39 -5.63 -2.77
CA CYS A 12 -4.24 -6.86 -3.55
C CYS A 12 -4.95 -6.77 -4.92
N GLN A 13 -6.15 -6.17 -4.96
CA GLN A 13 -6.91 -5.97 -6.19
C GLN A 13 -6.27 -4.91 -7.08
N LEU A 14 -5.94 -3.75 -6.53
CA LEU A 14 -5.35 -2.61 -7.25
C LEU A 14 -3.99 -2.95 -7.86
N THR A 15 -3.15 -3.65 -7.09
CA THR A 15 -1.81 -4.02 -7.56
C THR A 15 -1.83 -5.28 -8.44
N GLY A 16 -2.92 -6.05 -8.44
CA GLY A 16 -3.00 -7.37 -9.06
C GLY A 16 -2.03 -8.39 -8.48
N LYS A 17 -1.42 -8.10 -7.32
CA LYS A 17 -0.41 -8.94 -6.65
C LYS A 17 -1.02 -9.62 -5.44
N SER A 18 -0.59 -10.84 -5.17
CA SER A 18 -1.04 -11.60 -4.00
C SER A 18 -0.53 -10.98 -2.68
N LYS A 19 -1.32 -11.11 -1.61
CA LYS A 19 -0.96 -10.75 -0.22
C LYS A 19 0.49 -11.08 0.18
N PRO A 20 1.01 -12.32 0.00
CA PRO A 20 2.37 -12.66 0.39
C PRO A 20 3.44 -11.94 -0.45
N THR A 21 3.11 -11.56 -1.69
CA THR A 21 4.01 -10.78 -2.55
C THR A 21 4.10 -9.34 -2.07
N LEU A 22 2.95 -8.71 -1.76
CA LEU A 22 2.92 -7.38 -1.15
C LEU A 22 3.64 -7.35 0.20
N TRP A 23 3.44 -8.37 1.04
CA TRP A 23 4.15 -8.48 2.31
C TRP A 23 5.66 -8.64 2.13
N ARG A 24 6.13 -9.39 1.11
CA ARG A 24 7.57 -9.44 0.78
C ARG A 24 8.10 -8.11 0.29
N MET A 25 7.37 -7.41 -0.58
CA MET A 25 7.77 -6.08 -1.05
C MET A 25 7.88 -5.09 0.11
N TYR A 26 6.95 -5.17 1.07
CA TYR A 26 6.99 -4.39 2.30
C TYR A 26 8.16 -4.78 3.22
N ALA A 27 8.19 -6.04 3.66
CA ALA A 27 9.06 -6.50 4.73
C ALA A 27 10.51 -6.75 4.29
N LYS A 28 10.75 -7.15 3.04
CA LYS A 28 12.08 -7.49 2.53
C LYS A 28 12.67 -6.42 1.63
N ARG A 29 11.84 -5.77 0.81
CA ARG A 29 12.32 -4.80 -0.19
C ARG A 29 12.17 -3.35 0.24
N GLY A 30 11.29 -3.05 1.19
CA GLY A 30 10.96 -1.66 1.55
C GLY A 30 10.30 -0.89 0.41
N GLU A 31 9.89 -1.58 -0.66
CA GLU A 31 9.30 -0.98 -1.85
C GLU A 31 7.83 -0.68 -1.65
N PHE A 32 7.15 -1.33 -0.70
CA PHE A 32 5.72 -1.15 -0.45
C PHE A 32 5.49 -0.14 0.69
N PRO A 33 4.44 0.71 0.62
CA PRO A 33 4.28 1.77 1.59
C PRO A 33 3.91 1.23 2.96
N LYS A 34 4.30 1.98 4.00
CA LYS A 34 3.92 1.65 5.38
C LYS A 34 2.41 1.87 5.56
N PRO A 35 1.70 0.92 6.17
CA PRO A 35 0.30 1.12 6.50
C PRO A 35 0.17 2.18 7.59
N GLU A 36 -0.87 3.00 7.46
CA GLU A 36 -1.33 3.87 8.53
C GLU A 36 -1.97 3.05 9.65
N ARG A 37 -1.57 3.39 10.87
CA ARG A 37 -2.10 2.82 12.10
C ARG A 37 -2.62 3.97 12.94
N THR A 38 -3.74 3.76 13.62
CA THR A 38 -4.20 4.73 14.62
C THR A 38 -3.23 4.77 15.80
N ALA A 39 -3.26 5.86 16.57
CA ALA A 39 -2.45 6.01 17.78
C ALA A 39 -2.62 4.84 18.77
N SER A 40 -3.77 4.16 18.74
CA SER A 40 -4.09 2.98 19.55
C SER A 40 -3.53 1.66 18.98
N GLY A 41 -2.82 1.68 17.85
CA GLY A 41 -2.21 0.50 17.23
C GLY A 41 -3.12 -0.28 16.27
N THR A 42 -4.37 0.15 16.07
CA THR A 42 -5.27 -0.51 15.12
C THR A 42 -4.84 -0.24 13.68
N PHE A 43 -4.75 -1.30 12.89
CA PHE A 43 -4.43 -1.23 11.47
C PHE A 43 -5.57 -0.55 10.71
N LEU A 44 -5.34 0.66 10.18
CA LEU A 44 -6.33 1.40 9.40
C LEU A 44 -6.27 1.06 7.92
N GLY A 45 -5.08 0.72 7.42
CA GLY A 45 -4.82 0.44 6.01
C GLY A 45 -3.85 1.46 5.42
N TRP A 46 -4.07 1.84 4.17
CA TRP A 46 -3.29 2.89 3.51
C TRP A 46 -4.24 3.96 3.01
N SER A 47 -3.90 5.23 3.23
CA SER A 47 -4.67 6.29 2.58
C SER A 47 -4.48 6.23 1.06
N GLU A 48 -5.49 6.65 0.32
CA GLU A 48 -5.46 6.73 -1.15
C GLU A 48 -4.24 7.52 -1.65
N LYS A 49 -3.87 8.58 -0.94
CA LYS A 49 -2.66 9.38 -1.21
C LYS A 49 -1.36 8.57 -1.11
N VAL A 50 -1.21 7.76 -0.06
CA VAL A 50 -0.04 6.91 0.12
C VAL A 50 0.07 5.87 -1.01
N TYR A 51 -1.07 5.35 -1.47
CA TYR A 51 -1.11 4.46 -2.63
C TYR A 51 -0.71 5.19 -3.92
N GLU A 52 -1.27 6.37 -4.18
CA GLU A 52 -0.94 7.18 -5.36
C GLU A 52 0.55 7.54 -5.42
N ASP A 53 1.12 8.03 -4.32
CA ASP A 53 2.54 8.38 -4.21
C ASP A 53 3.43 7.16 -4.51
N TRP A 54 3.02 5.98 -4.01
CA TRP A 54 3.69 4.72 -4.28
C TRP A 54 3.60 4.29 -5.76
N VAL A 55 2.42 4.40 -6.37
CA VAL A 55 2.21 4.06 -7.79
C VAL A 55 3.04 4.99 -8.67
N ILE A 56 3.09 6.28 -8.37
CA ILE A 56 3.90 7.26 -9.10
C ILE A 56 5.39 6.88 -9.00
N SER A 57 5.85 6.54 -7.81
CA SER A 57 7.23 6.11 -7.58
C SER A 57 7.58 4.81 -8.33
N ASN A 58 6.65 3.86 -8.44
CA ASN A 58 6.87 2.60 -9.15
C ASN A 58 6.65 2.66 -10.66
N LYS A 59 5.79 3.57 -11.16
CA LYS A 59 5.57 3.77 -12.60
C LYS A 59 6.80 4.30 -13.33
N SER A 60 7.83 4.73 -12.61
CA SER A 60 9.10 5.14 -13.21
C SER A 60 9.99 3.98 -13.70
N GLN A 61 9.54 2.73 -13.58
CA GLN A 61 10.15 1.58 -14.25
C GLN A 61 9.26 1.16 -15.43
N PRO A 62 9.55 1.62 -16.66
CA PRO A 62 8.96 1.02 -17.85
C PRO A 62 9.43 -0.44 -17.95
N PHE A 63 8.47 -1.27 -18.37
CA PHE A 63 8.53 -2.72 -18.58
C PHE A 63 9.77 -3.21 -19.31
#